data_AF-A0A6P1ZEV7-F1
#
_entry.id   AF-A0A6P1ZEV7-F1
#
_cell.length_a   1.000
_cell.length_b   1.000
_cell.length_c   1.000
_cell.angle_alpha   90.00
_cell.angle_beta   90.00
_cell.angle_gamma   90.00
#
_symmetry.space_group_name_H-M   'P 1'
#
loop_
_entity.id
_entity.type
_entity.pdbx_description
1 polymer ?
#
loop_
_entity_poly.entity_id
_entity_poly.type
_entity_poly.pdbx_seq_one_letter_code
_entity_poly.pdbx_strand_id
1 'polypeptide(L)'
;MPEHTKSSASRRELEDRIRTLEEQARLTLDILEMASSLGDFQTSINKLHEPNQILAETAERISRFVSFHATAFYLVDEDNNDFVLASCEPSIHEEIIRREVSHLIDTGIFAMAIRENRPITVYSQDGNHRLVLHVLATSSRVRGMFIGLTTRTERSISSILLALLSIVLKNCANAIESFELYQFFYKSRSE
;
A
#
# COMPACT_ATOMS: atom_id res chain seq x y z
N MET A 1 -34.18 34.42 -32.33
CA MET A 1 -34.34 33.25 -31.43
C MET A 1 -32.96 32.65 -31.13
N PRO A 2 -32.40 32.84 -29.91
CA PRO A 2 -31.16 32.17 -29.50
C PRO A 2 -31.14 31.64 -28.03
N GLU A 3 -32.26 31.17 -27.46
CA GLU A 3 -32.32 30.78 -26.03
C GLU A 3 -32.04 29.29 -25.74
N HIS A 4 -32.09 28.38 -26.73
CA HIS A 4 -31.98 26.94 -26.46
C HIS A 4 -30.55 26.41 -26.22
N THR A 5 -29.51 27.16 -26.58
CA THR A 5 -28.12 26.66 -26.56
C THR A 5 -27.44 26.76 -25.19
N LYS A 6 -27.86 27.68 -24.31
CA LYS A 6 -27.30 27.80 -22.94
C LYS A 6 -27.86 26.75 -21.96
N SER A 7 -29.14 26.39 -22.11
CA SER A 7 -29.83 25.45 -21.21
C SER A 7 -29.30 24.01 -21.35
N SER A 8 -28.95 23.57 -22.56
CA SER A 8 -28.38 22.25 -22.81
C SER A 8 -26.94 22.10 -22.33
N ALA A 9 -26.15 23.18 -22.38
CA ALA A 9 -24.78 23.22 -21.86
C ALA A 9 -24.75 23.13 -20.32
N SER A 10 -25.59 23.89 -19.61
CA SER A 10 -25.71 23.77 -18.15
C SER A 10 -26.29 22.42 -17.71
N ARG A 11 -27.21 21.84 -18.49
CA ARG A 11 -27.75 20.53 -18.19
C ARG A 11 -26.71 19.41 -18.32
N ARG A 12 -25.86 19.46 -19.36
CA ARG A 12 -24.72 18.54 -19.50
C ARG A 12 -23.70 18.70 -18.38
N GLU A 13 -23.38 19.95 -18.00
CA GLU A 13 -22.45 20.23 -16.90
C GLU A 13 -22.98 19.69 -15.55
N LEU A 14 -24.30 19.81 -15.31
CA LEU A 14 -24.95 19.22 -14.15
C LEU A 14 -24.97 17.69 -14.21
N GLU A 15 -25.24 17.09 -15.37
CA GLU A 15 -25.22 15.63 -15.57
C GLU A 15 -23.83 15.04 -15.36
N ASP A 16 -22.77 15.68 -15.84
CA ASP A 16 -21.39 15.25 -15.60
C ASP A 16 -20.98 15.40 -14.14
N ARG A 17 -21.44 16.47 -13.47
CA ARG A 17 -21.19 16.67 -12.04
C ARG A 17 -21.93 15.65 -11.18
N ILE A 18 -23.18 15.31 -11.52
CA ILE A 18 -23.95 14.24 -10.88
C ILE A 18 -23.23 12.90 -11.07
N ARG A 19 -22.80 12.58 -12.29
CA ARG A 19 -22.05 11.34 -12.58
C ARG A 19 -20.78 11.24 -11.73
N THR A 20 -20.01 12.33 -11.65
CA THR A 20 -18.80 12.39 -10.83
C THR A 20 -19.10 12.18 -9.35
N LEU A 21 -20.17 12.78 -8.83
CA LEU A 21 -20.60 12.61 -7.43
C LEU A 21 -21.11 11.18 -7.16
N GLU A 22 -21.82 10.56 -8.10
CA GLU A 22 -22.29 9.19 -7.98
C GLU A 22 -21.14 8.17 -8.03
N GLU A 23 -20.11 8.43 -8.85
CA GLU A 23 -18.87 7.64 -8.85
C GLU A 23 -18.14 7.76 -7.52
N GLN A 24 -18.03 8.98 -6.96
CA GLN A 24 -17.46 9.21 -5.64
C GLN A 24 -18.25 8.54 -4.52
N ALA A 25 -19.59 8.58 -4.58
CA ALA A 25 -20.47 7.97 -3.59
C ALA A 25 -20.38 6.44 -3.61
N ARG A 26 -20.38 5.82 -4.80
CA ARG A 26 -20.15 4.38 -4.96
C ARG A 26 -18.79 3.97 -4.41
N LEU A 27 -17.73 4.68 -4.79
CA LEU A 27 -16.38 4.42 -4.28
C LEU A 27 -16.33 4.50 -2.75
N THR A 28 -17.02 5.49 -2.15
CA THR A 28 -17.07 5.65 -0.69
C THR A 28 -17.79 4.48 0.00
N LEU A 29 -18.90 4.01 -0.56
CA LEU A 29 -19.63 2.85 -0.04
C LEU A 29 -18.82 1.56 -0.16
N ASP A 30 -18.17 1.34 -1.31
CA ASP A 30 -17.29 0.19 -1.53
C ASP A 30 -16.14 0.19 -0.49
N ILE A 31 -15.61 1.38 -0.16
CA ILE A 31 -14.58 1.54 0.86
C ILE A 31 -15.10 1.31 2.27
N LEU A 32 -16.32 1.72 2.60
CA LEU A 32 -16.92 1.43 3.91
C LEU A 32 -17.18 -0.07 4.06
N GLU A 33 -17.59 -0.75 3.01
CA GLU A 33 -17.76 -2.20 2.98
C GLU A 33 -16.41 -2.92 3.11
N MET A 34 -15.37 -2.44 2.42
CA MET A 34 -13.99 -2.89 2.61
C MET A 34 -13.48 -2.61 4.02
N ALA A 35 -13.79 -1.46 4.60
CA ALA A 35 -13.40 -1.12 5.95
C ALA A 35 -14.10 -1.99 7.00
N SER A 36 -15.35 -2.39 6.73
CA SER A 36 -16.06 -3.40 7.53
C SER A 36 -15.33 -4.76 7.48
N SER A 37 -14.82 -5.14 6.30
CA SER A 37 -13.99 -6.36 6.15
C SER A 37 -12.63 -6.28 6.86
N LEU A 38 -12.16 -5.08 7.26
CA LEU A 38 -10.94 -4.94 8.06
C LEU A 38 -11.09 -5.52 9.49
N GLY A 39 -12.32 -5.69 10.01
CA GLY A 39 -12.53 -6.40 11.27
C GLY A 39 -12.13 -7.89 11.18
N ASP A 40 -12.53 -8.53 10.07
CA ASP A 40 -12.17 -9.91 9.75
C ASP A 40 -10.68 -10.04 9.39
N PHE A 41 -10.09 -8.98 8.82
CA PHE A 41 -8.68 -8.85 8.49
C PHE A 41 -7.78 -9.03 9.71
N GLN A 42 -8.06 -8.29 10.80
CA GLN A 42 -7.28 -8.36 12.03
C GLN A 42 -7.35 -9.77 12.64
N THR A 43 -8.53 -10.38 12.63
CA THR A 43 -8.75 -11.72 13.19
C THR A 43 -8.03 -12.80 12.39
N SER A 44 -8.03 -12.70 11.06
CA SER A 44 -7.37 -13.68 10.18
C SER A 44 -5.85 -13.56 10.23
N ILE A 45 -5.31 -12.34 10.21
CA ILE A 45 -3.86 -12.12 10.27
C ILE A 45 -3.27 -12.46 11.64
N ASN A 46 -4.00 -12.22 12.75
CA ASN A 46 -3.55 -12.60 14.08
C ASN A 46 -3.46 -14.13 14.28
N LYS A 47 -4.05 -14.94 13.40
CA LYS A 47 -3.94 -16.41 13.40
C LYS A 47 -2.74 -16.91 12.61
N LEU A 48 -2.09 -16.05 11.82
CA LEU A 48 -0.91 -16.41 11.04
C LEU A 48 0.31 -16.34 11.94
N HIS A 49 1.16 -17.35 11.82
CA HIS A 49 2.35 -17.53 12.66
C HIS A 49 3.64 -17.44 11.84
N GLU A 50 3.61 -16.92 10.61
CA GLU A 50 4.82 -16.76 9.79
C GLU A 50 4.74 -15.42 9.05
N PRO A 51 5.80 -14.58 9.07
CA PRO A 51 5.81 -13.27 8.41
C PRO A 51 5.43 -13.38 6.93
N ASN A 52 5.94 -14.41 6.23
CA ASN A 52 5.64 -14.63 4.81
C ASN A 52 4.15 -14.86 4.54
N GLN A 53 3.43 -15.54 5.44
CA GLN A 53 1.98 -15.73 5.30
C GLN A 53 1.23 -14.41 5.51
N ILE A 54 1.66 -13.61 6.49
CA ILE A 54 1.09 -12.27 6.73
C ILE A 54 1.29 -11.38 5.50
N LEU A 55 2.48 -11.40 4.90
CA LEU A 55 2.79 -10.63 3.69
C LEU A 55 1.96 -11.09 2.49
N ALA A 56 1.83 -12.39 2.27
CA ALA A 56 1.03 -12.95 1.17
C ALA A 56 -0.45 -12.56 1.28
N GLU A 57 -1.05 -12.72 2.46
CA GLU A 57 -2.44 -12.33 2.72
C GLU A 57 -2.63 -10.81 2.56
N THR A 58 -1.65 -10.02 2.99
CA THR A 58 -1.66 -8.56 2.82
C THR A 58 -1.64 -8.19 1.34
N ALA A 59 -0.77 -8.82 0.54
CA ALA A 59 -0.67 -8.61 -0.90
C ALA A 59 -1.97 -8.97 -1.63
N GLU A 60 -2.55 -10.14 -1.32
CA GLU A 60 -3.82 -10.58 -1.89
C GLU A 60 -4.94 -9.56 -1.62
N ARG A 61 -4.99 -9.01 -0.42
CA ARG A 61 -6.02 -8.02 -0.06
C ARG A 61 -5.80 -6.68 -0.75
N ILE A 62 -4.55 -6.22 -0.86
CA ILE A 62 -4.22 -5.02 -1.63
C ILE A 62 -4.69 -5.17 -3.08
N SER A 63 -4.49 -6.35 -3.68
CA SER A 63 -4.91 -6.63 -5.06
C SER A 63 -6.42 -6.47 -5.32
N ARG A 64 -7.25 -6.54 -4.27
CA ARG A 64 -8.72 -6.40 -4.39
C ARG A 64 -9.16 -4.96 -4.65
N PHE A 65 -8.32 -3.97 -4.35
CA PHE A 65 -8.67 -2.55 -4.47
C PHE A 65 -7.61 -1.70 -5.19
N VAL A 66 -6.37 -2.19 -5.34
CA VAL A 66 -5.36 -1.58 -6.21
C VAL A 66 -4.67 -2.66 -7.04
N SER A 67 -4.69 -2.50 -8.36
CA SER A 67 -3.95 -3.34 -9.29
C SER A 67 -2.53 -2.82 -9.47
N PHE A 68 -1.57 -3.41 -8.77
CA PHE A 68 -0.15 -3.20 -9.00
C PHE A 68 0.37 -4.20 -10.03
N HIS A 69 1.35 -3.80 -10.84
CA HIS A 69 2.11 -4.70 -11.70
C HIS A 69 3.02 -5.63 -10.90
N ALA A 70 3.57 -5.10 -9.81
CA ALA A 70 4.31 -5.87 -8.82
C ALA A 70 4.11 -5.27 -7.43
N THR A 71 4.11 -6.13 -6.43
CA THR A 71 4.15 -5.74 -5.02
C THR A 71 5.35 -6.37 -4.36
N ALA A 72 6.03 -5.63 -3.51
CA ALA A 72 7.15 -6.13 -2.75
C ALA A 72 7.13 -5.61 -1.32
N PHE A 73 7.64 -6.43 -0.42
CA PHE A 73 7.78 -6.11 0.98
C PHE A 73 9.23 -6.29 1.39
N TYR A 74 9.79 -5.23 1.95
CA TYR A 74 11.04 -5.27 2.68
C TYR A 74 10.73 -5.33 4.16
N LEU A 75 11.42 -6.20 4.90
CA LEU A 75 11.36 -6.26 6.36
C LEU A 75 12.69 -5.76 6.93
N VAL A 76 12.63 -5.20 8.13
CA VAL A 76 13.83 -4.79 8.87
C VAL A 76 14.43 -6.02 9.54
N ASP A 77 15.70 -6.29 9.28
CA ASP A 77 16.47 -7.31 9.98
C ASP A 77 16.83 -6.81 11.39
N GLU A 78 16.58 -7.61 12.42
CA GLU A 78 16.77 -7.20 13.82
C GLU A 78 18.25 -7.08 14.23
N ASP A 79 19.16 -7.77 13.53
CA ASP A 79 20.57 -7.82 13.92
C ASP A 79 21.34 -6.59 13.42
N ASN A 80 21.01 -6.08 12.23
CA ASN A 80 21.71 -4.96 11.60
C ASN A 80 20.84 -3.76 11.22
N ASN A 81 19.51 -3.84 11.38
CA ASN A 81 18.52 -2.84 10.96
C ASN A 81 18.45 -2.58 9.45
N ASP A 82 18.99 -3.48 8.63
CA ASP A 82 18.91 -3.36 7.18
C ASP A 82 17.53 -3.76 6.67
N PHE A 83 17.08 -3.10 5.59
CA PHE A 83 15.86 -3.49 4.90
C PHE A 83 16.17 -4.63 3.92
N VAL A 84 15.64 -5.82 4.21
CA VAL A 84 15.82 -7.03 3.40
C VAL A 84 14.54 -7.33 2.66
N LEU A 85 14.64 -7.61 1.36
CA LEU A 85 13.47 -8.02 0.56
C LEU A 85 12.97 -9.38 1.06
N ALA A 86 11.75 -9.40 1.59
CA ALA A 86 11.11 -10.60 2.13
C ALA A 86 10.16 -11.26 1.13
N SER A 87 9.47 -10.46 0.31
CA SER A 87 8.60 -10.98 -0.75
C SER A 87 8.51 -10.02 -1.94
N CYS A 88 8.34 -10.57 -3.13
CA CYS A 88 8.08 -9.84 -4.37
C CYS A 88 7.16 -10.68 -5.26
N GLU A 89 6.01 -10.15 -5.64
CA GLU A 89 5.04 -10.81 -6.51
C GLU A 89 4.61 -9.86 -7.65
N PRO A 90 4.79 -10.25 -8.93
CA PRO A 90 5.45 -11.46 -9.39
C PRO A 90 6.99 -11.37 -9.27
N SER A 91 7.63 -12.51 -9.04
CA SER A 91 9.08 -12.60 -8.80
C SER A 91 9.95 -12.11 -9.97
N ILE A 92 9.41 -12.09 -11.20
CA ILE A 92 10.09 -11.54 -12.38
C ILE A 92 10.47 -10.06 -12.23
N HIS A 93 9.77 -9.32 -11.36
CA HIS A 93 10.03 -7.91 -11.09
C HIS A 93 10.99 -7.68 -9.91
N GLU A 94 11.49 -8.73 -9.26
CA GLU A 94 12.36 -8.61 -8.09
C GLU A 94 13.61 -7.77 -8.39
N GLU A 95 14.31 -8.04 -9.49
CA GLU A 95 15.54 -7.33 -9.85
C GLU A 95 15.29 -5.85 -10.16
N ILE A 96 14.15 -5.54 -10.80
CA ILE A 96 13.74 -4.16 -11.07
C ILE A 96 13.47 -3.44 -9.74
N ILE A 97 12.72 -4.07 -8.84
CA ILE A 97 12.41 -3.49 -7.54
C ILE A 97 13.67 -3.27 -6.70
N ARG A 98 14.62 -4.22 -6.70
CA ARG A 98 15.91 -4.07 -5.99
C ARG A 98 16.68 -2.86 -6.50
N ARG A 99 16.79 -2.72 -7.83
CA ARG A 99 17.48 -1.58 -8.45
C ARG A 99 16.82 -0.25 -8.11
N GLU A 100 15.50 -0.17 -8.20
CA GLU A 100 14.76 1.04 -7.85
C GLU A 100 14.92 1.37 -6.37
N VAL A 101 14.83 0.40 -5.47
CA VAL A 101 15.04 0.63 -4.03
C VAL A 101 16.45 1.12 -3.73
N SER A 102 17.49 0.55 -4.35
CA SER A 102 18.86 1.08 -4.22
C SER A 102 18.94 2.55 -4.66
N HIS A 103 18.33 2.90 -5.79
CA HIS A 103 18.29 4.29 -6.25
C HIS A 103 17.53 5.21 -5.28
N LEU A 104 16.41 4.75 -4.70
CA LEU A 104 15.63 5.51 -3.73
C LEU A 104 16.38 5.71 -2.40
N ILE A 105 17.26 4.77 -2.03
CA ILE A 105 18.17 4.92 -0.89
C ILE A 105 19.22 5.99 -1.22
N ASP A 106 19.89 5.89 -2.36
CA ASP A 106 20.95 6.83 -2.78
C ASP A 106 20.43 8.28 -2.90
N THR A 107 19.18 8.45 -3.33
CA THR A 107 18.53 9.76 -3.48
C THR A 107 17.89 10.28 -2.19
N GLY A 108 17.88 9.49 -1.11
CA GLY A 108 17.26 9.84 0.18
C GLY A 108 15.74 9.76 0.22
N ILE A 109 15.09 9.34 -0.87
CA ILE A 109 13.62 9.19 -0.95
C ILE A 109 13.15 8.05 -0.03
N PHE A 110 13.91 6.96 0.07
CA PHE A 110 13.58 5.84 0.96
C PHE A 110 13.52 6.30 2.43
N ALA A 111 14.49 7.10 2.87
CA ALA A 111 14.51 7.70 4.21
C ALA A 111 13.36 8.71 4.41
N MET A 112 12.98 9.45 3.36
CA MET A 112 11.81 10.32 3.40
C MET A 112 10.52 9.51 3.59
N ALA A 113 10.34 8.39 2.87
CA ALA A 113 9.18 7.51 3.02
C ALA A 113 8.99 7.00 4.45
N ILE A 114 10.11 6.64 5.10
CA ILE A 114 10.11 6.22 6.51
C ILE A 114 9.62 7.35 7.42
N ARG A 115 10.13 8.57 7.24
CA ARG A 115 9.80 9.72 8.09
C ARG A 115 8.35 10.19 7.93
N GLU A 116 7.83 10.22 6.70
CA GLU A 116 6.49 10.73 6.42
C GLU A 116 5.40 9.82 7.01
N ASN A 117 5.67 8.50 7.10
CA ASN A 117 4.71 7.50 7.57
C ASN A 117 3.33 7.61 6.87
N ARG A 118 3.39 7.93 5.57
CA ARG A 118 2.27 8.09 4.64
C ARG A 118 2.70 7.54 3.29
N PRO A 119 1.76 7.09 2.45
CA PRO A 119 2.09 6.63 1.12
C PRO A 119 2.67 7.78 0.30
N ILE A 120 3.82 7.54 -0.32
CA ILE A 120 4.44 8.45 -1.29
C ILE A 120 4.47 7.79 -2.66
N THR A 121 4.30 8.58 -3.71
CA THR A 121 4.38 8.10 -5.09
C THR A 121 5.52 8.81 -5.80
N VAL A 122 6.42 8.04 -6.40
CA VAL A 122 7.58 8.54 -7.13
C VAL A 122 7.67 7.89 -8.50
N TYR A 123 8.41 8.52 -9.42
CA TYR A 123 8.72 7.92 -10.71
C TYR A 123 9.94 7.01 -10.59
N SER A 124 9.97 5.94 -11.36
CA SER A 124 11.16 5.11 -11.51
C SER A 124 12.30 5.89 -12.16
N GLN A 125 13.53 5.39 -12.01
CA GLN A 125 14.71 6.02 -12.60
C GLN A 125 14.60 6.16 -14.13
N ASP A 126 14.02 5.16 -14.80
CA ASP A 126 13.80 5.17 -16.25
C ASP A 126 12.58 6.00 -16.69
N GLY A 127 11.78 6.47 -15.72
CA GLY A 127 10.57 7.26 -15.95
C GLY A 127 9.44 6.48 -16.64
N ASN A 128 9.49 5.16 -16.71
CA ASN A 128 8.44 4.33 -17.32
C ASN A 128 7.42 3.80 -16.29
N HIS A 129 7.82 3.76 -15.03
CA HIS A 129 7.01 3.25 -13.94
C HIS A 129 6.77 4.34 -12.87
N ARG A 130 5.80 4.07 -12.00
CA ARG A 130 5.69 4.75 -10.72
C ARG A 130 5.80 3.72 -9.61
N LEU A 131 6.42 4.13 -8.52
CA LEU A 131 6.51 3.36 -7.29
C LEU A 131 5.66 4.05 -6.23
N VAL A 132 4.82 3.27 -5.56
CA VAL A 132 4.16 3.66 -4.33
C VAL A 132 4.94 3.05 -3.18
N LEU A 133 5.44 3.88 -2.29
CA LEU A 133 6.13 3.45 -1.09
C LEU A 133 5.25 3.72 0.12
N HIS A 134 5.21 2.78 1.04
CA HIS A 134 4.57 3.00 2.34
C HIS A 134 5.28 2.18 3.41
N VAL A 135 5.75 2.86 4.46
CA VAL A 135 6.43 2.20 5.57
C VAL A 135 5.49 1.29 6.34
N LEU A 136 5.96 0.10 6.72
CA LEU A 136 5.28 -0.76 7.68
C LEU A 136 5.73 -0.32 9.07
N ALA A 137 4.98 0.56 9.73
CA ALA A 137 5.37 1.09 11.04
C ALA A 137 4.28 0.87 12.09
N THR A 138 4.66 0.44 13.28
CA THR A 138 3.76 0.38 14.44
C THR A 138 3.91 1.65 15.28
N SER A 139 3.40 1.69 16.51
CA SER A 139 3.66 2.82 17.42
C SER A 139 5.08 2.80 18.00
N SER A 140 5.74 1.64 17.99
CA SER A 140 7.03 1.42 18.64
C SER A 140 8.21 1.55 17.69
N ARG A 141 8.11 0.99 16.48
CA ARG A 141 9.21 0.94 15.50
C ARG A 141 8.72 0.72 14.06
N VAL A 142 9.65 0.92 13.12
CA VAL A 142 9.49 0.51 11.72
C VAL A 142 9.78 -0.99 11.62
N ARG A 143 8.87 -1.73 10.99
CA ARG A 143 8.98 -3.18 10.72
C ARG A 143 9.38 -3.48 9.28
N GLY A 144 9.24 -2.52 8.37
CA GLY A 144 9.52 -2.73 6.96
C GLY A 144 9.03 -1.62 6.05
N MET A 145 8.99 -1.91 4.75
CA MET A 145 8.54 -1.03 3.69
C MET A 145 7.76 -1.84 2.64
N PHE A 146 6.60 -1.34 2.25
CA PHE A 146 5.87 -1.80 1.08
C PHE A 146 6.27 -1.00 -0.16
N ILE A 147 6.42 -1.69 -1.29
CA ILE A 147 6.67 -1.12 -2.61
C ILE A 147 5.61 -1.66 -3.58
N GLY A 148 4.85 -0.78 -4.20
CA GLY A 148 3.92 -1.11 -5.28
C GLY A 148 4.38 -0.51 -6.60
N LEU A 149 4.56 -1.32 -7.64
CA LEU A 149 4.95 -0.90 -8.98
C LEU A 149 3.70 -0.75 -9.87
N THR A 150 3.58 0.38 -10.56
CA THR A 150 2.52 0.66 -11.55
C THR A 150 3.14 1.28 -12.81
N THR A 151 2.42 1.25 -13.94
CA THR A 151 2.89 1.92 -15.16
C THR A 151 2.70 3.43 -15.06
N ARG A 152 3.55 4.20 -15.76
CA ARG A 152 3.40 5.65 -15.82
C ARG A 152 2.10 6.11 -16.48
N THR A 153 1.55 5.31 -17.38
CA THR A 153 0.33 5.63 -18.14
C THR A 153 -0.94 5.46 -17.32
N GLU A 154 -0.91 4.69 -16.24
CA GLU A 154 -2.05 4.54 -15.34
C GLU A 154 -2.37 5.85 -14.61
N ARG A 155 -3.67 6.06 -14.34
CA ARG A 155 -4.12 7.17 -13.51
C ARG A 155 -3.48 7.06 -12.12
N SER A 156 -3.17 8.21 -11.52
CA SER A 156 -2.70 8.23 -10.14
C SER A 156 -3.72 7.55 -9.24
N ILE A 157 -3.24 6.70 -8.32
CA ILE A 157 -4.09 6.05 -7.33
C ILE A 157 -4.78 7.14 -6.50
N SER A 158 -6.11 7.03 -6.35
CA SER A 158 -6.92 7.98 -5.59
C SER A 158 -6.43 8.07 -4.14
N SER A 159 -6.49 9.27 -3.55
CA SER A 159 -6.13 9.50 -2.15
C SER A 159 -6.88 8.57 -1.19
N ILE A 160 -8.10 8.17 -1.54
CA ILE A 160 -8.90 7.30 -0.69
C ILE A 160 -8.41 5.85 -0.74
N LEU A 161 -7.98 5.35 -1.91
CA LEU A 161 -7.35 4.03 -2.03
C LEU A 161 -5.98 4.00 -1.33
N LEU A 162 -5.23 5.10 -1.37
CA LEU A 162 -3.99 5.25 -0.61
C LEU A 162 -4.24 5.25 0.91
N ALA A 163 -5.33 5.86 1.37
CA ALA A 163 -5.73 5.79 2.78
C ALA A 163 -6.08 4.35 3.18
N LEU A 164 -6.84 3.63 2.35
CA LEU A 164 -7.16 2.22 2.58
C LEU A 164 -5.90 1.33 2.60
N LEU A 165 -4.98 1.54 1.66
CA LEU A 165 -3.66 0.90 1.63
C LEU A 165 -2.92 1.13 2.95
N SER A 166 -2.90 2.37 3.45
CA SER A 166 -2.24 2.72 4.71
C SER A 166 -2.80 1.92 5.89
N ILE A 167 -4.12 1.74 5.94
CA ILE A 167 -4.79 0.97 7.01
C ILE A 167 -4.41 -0.51 6.93
N VAL A 168 -4.46 -1.10 5.73
CA VAL A 168 -4.07 -2.50 5.50
C VAL A 168 -2.62 -2.74 5.91
N LEU A 169 -1.71 -1.85 5.50
CA LEU A 169 -0.28 -1.94 5.84
C LEU A 169 0.00 -1.69 7.33
N LYS A 170 -0.79 -0.84 7.99
CA LYS A 170 -0.70 -0.64 9.45
C LYS A 170 -1.03 -1.93 10.20
N ASN A 171 -2.08 -2.62 9.79
CA ASN A 171 -2.47 -3.88 10.41
C ASN A 171 -1.45 -4.99 10.11
N CYS A 172 -0.87 -5.02 8.90
CA CYS A 172 0.26 -5.89 8.56
C CYS A 172 1.45 -5.67 9.52
N ALA A 173 1.86 -4.42 9.72
CA ALA A 173 2.94 -4.06 10.64
C ALA A 173 2.65 -4.50 12.09
N ASN A 174 1.42 -4.29 12.58
CA ASN A 174 1.01 -4.72 13.93
C ASN A 174 1.07 -6.24 14.11
N ALA A 175 0.76 -7.00 13.06
CA ALA A 175 0.79 -8.45 13.10
C ALA A 175 2.21 -9.02 13.07
N ILE A 176 3.08 -8.45 12.23
CA ILE A 176 4.52 -8.74 12.23
C ILE A 176 5.09 -8.45 13.62
N GLU A 177 4.74 -7.30 14.20
CA GLU A 177 5.15 -6.96 15.57
C GLU A 177 4.67 -7.97 16.61
N SER A 178 3.39 -8.33 16.55
CA SER A 178 2.81 -9.29 17.49
C SER A 178 3.53 -10.63 17.39
N PHE A 179 3.81 -11.09 16.17
CA PHE A 179 4.54 -12.32 15.93
C PHE A 179 5.98 -12.31 16.48
N GLU A 180 6.74 -11.25 16.20
CA GLU A 180 8.11 -11.08 16.71
C GLU A 180 8.13 -11.05 18.26
N LEU A 181 7.15 -10.37 18.88
CA LEU A 181 7.00 -10.36 20.33
C LEU A 181 6.72 -11.76 20.90
N TYR A 182 5.83 -12.54 20.27
CA TYR A 182 5.58 -13.92 20.70
C TYR A 182 6.83 -14.79 20.58
N GLN A 183 7.56 -14.72 19.47
CA GLN A 183 8.81 -15.47 19.28
C GLN A 183 9.83 -15.16 20.38
N PHE A 184 9.99 -13.88 20.73
CA PHE A 184 10.88 -13.45 21.80
C PHE A 184 10.48 -14.08 23.15
N PHE A 185 9.20 -14.05 23.53
CA PHE A 185 8.74 -14.64 24.79
C PHE A 185 8.96 -16.16 24.88
N TYR A 186 8.87 -16.89 23.76
CA TYR A 186 9.15 -18.32 23.74
C TYR A 186 10.66 -18.63 23.84
N LYS A 187 11.51 -17.86 23.13
CA LYS A 187 12.98 -18.02 23.23
C LYS A 187 13.49 -17.76 24.65
N SER A 188 13.01 -16.70 25.31
CA SER A 188 13.41 -16.32 26.68
C SER A 188 12.95 -17.27 27.79
N ARG A 189 12.09 -18.27 27.50
CA ARG A 189 11.72 -19.36 28.42
C ARG A 189 12.49 -20.66 28.16
N SER A 190 13.27 -20.69 27.09
CA SER A 190 14.05 -21.85 26.64
C SER A 190 15.52 -21.76 27.06
N GLU A 191 15.92 -20.62 27.64
CA GLU A 191 17.20 -20.33 28.28
C GLU A 191 17.04 -20.28 29.80
#